data_AF-A0A258BLB3-F1
#
_entry.id   AF-A0A258BLB3-F1
#
_cell.length_a   1.000
_cell.length_b   1.000
_cell.length_c   1.000
_cell.angle_alpha   90.00
_cell.angle_beta   90.00
_cell.angle_gamma   90.00
#
_symmetry.space_group_name_H-M   'P 1'
#
loop_
_entity.id
_entity.type
_entity.pdbx_description
1 polymer ?
#
loop_
_entity_poly.entity_id
_entity_poly.type
_entity_poly.pdbx_seq_one_letter_code
_entity_poly.pdbx_strand_id
1 'polypeptide(L)' 'MRDHALFVAYAPADNPKYACAIVVEHGESGSGAAAPVARDILAHAIRTNSGRKPAWTKSAAIKPSEEEGTPT' A
#
# COMPACT_ATOMS: atom_id res chain seq x y z
N MET A 1 -11.85 17.25 -22.79
CA MET A 1 -11.67 16.56 -21.50
C MET A 1 -10.40 15.73 -21.61
N ARG A 2 -9.44 15.84 -20.67
CA ARG A 2 -8.25 14.99 -20.64
C ARG A 2 -8.31 14.15 -19.37
N ASP A 3 -8.16 12.85 -19.50
CA ASP A 3 -8.28 11.96 -18.36
C ASP A 3 -7.03 12.06 -17.46
N HIS A 4 -7.24 11.89 -16.16
CA HIS A 4 -6.15 11.78 -15.20
C HIS A 4 -5.63 10.34 -15.20
N ALA A 5 -4.32 10.17 -15.07
CA ALA A 5 -3.75 8.85 -14.90
C ALA A 5 -3.65 8.52 -13.40
N LEU A 6 -4.28 7.41 -13.02
CA LEU A 6 -4.37 6.93 -11.64
C LEU A 6 -3.68 5.57 -11.51
N PHE A 7 -2.90 5.38 -10.45
CA PHE A 7 -2.31 4.08 -10.14
C PHE A 7 -2.07 3.92 -8.64
N VAL A 8 -2.39 2.75 -8.09
CA VAL A 8 -2.13 2.38 -6.69
C VAL A 8 -1.26 1.14 -6.67
N ALA A 9 -0.23 1.14 -5.82
CA ALA A 9 0.69 0.01 -5.70
C ALA A 9 1.24 -0.14 -4.28
N TYR A 10 1.73 -1.34 -4.00
CA TYR A 10 2.48 -1.66 -2.80
C TYR A 10 3.72 -2.49 -3.15
N ALA A 11 4.74 -2.44 -2.30
CA ALA A 11 5.92 -3.28 -2.43
C ALA A 11 6.69 -3.42 -1.10
N PRO A 12 7.53 -4.46 -0.92
CA PRO A 12 7.67 -5.68 -1.74
C PRO A 12 6.38 -6.52 -1.84
N ALA A 13 6.31 -7.47 -2.78
CA ALA A 13 5.09 -8.28 -2.99
C ALA A 13 4.81 -9.24 -1.82
N ASP A 14 5.83 -9.98 -1.37
CA ASP A 14 5.66 -11.01 -0.33
C ASP A 14 5.50 -10.43 1.09
N ASN A 15 6.20 -9.33 1.38
CA ASN A 15 6.11 -8.63 2.66
C ASN A 15 6.01 -7.11 2.43
N PRO A 16 4.79 -6.59 2.15
CA PRO A 16 4.58 -5.19 1.83
C PRO A 16 5.01 -4.26 2.95
N LYS A 17 5.87 -3.30 2.61
CA LYS A 17 6.38 -2.27 3.54
C LYS A 17 5.99 -0.85 3.12
N TYR A 18 5.74 -0.66 1.83
CA TYR A 18 5.43 0.63 1.22
C TYR A 18 4.16 0.52 0.40
N ALA A 19 3.34 1.57 0.43
CA ALA A 19 2.20 1.73 -0.45
C ALA A 19 2.14 3.18 -0.92
N CYS A 20 1.65 3.39 -2.14
CA CYS A 20 1.46 4.72 -2.71
C CYS A 20 0.23 4.76 -3.63
N ALA A 21 -0.39 5.94 -3.69
CA ALA A 21 -1.39 6.30 -4.69
C ALA A 21 -0.85 7.46 -5.52
N ILE A 22 -0.85 7.30 -6.83
CA ILE A 22 -0.30 8.27 -7.78
C ILE A 22 -1.45 8.84 -8.61
N VAL A 23 -1.45 10.16 -8.74
CA VAL A 23 -2.32 10.92 -9.63
C VAL A 23 -1.44 11.76 -10.54
N VAL A 24 -1.56 11.58 -11.84
CA VAL A 24 -0.93 12.44 -12.84
C VAL A 24 -2.02 13.23 -13.54
N GLU A 25 -1.96 14.54 -13.40
CA GLU A 25 -2.89 15.44 -14.06
C GLU A 25 -2.76 15.38 -15.57
N HIS A 26 -3.89 15.17 -16.25
CA HIS A 26 -3.95 15.03 -17.71
C HIS A 26 -3.01 13.93 -18.27
N GLY A 27 -2.72 12.90 -17.47
CA GLY A 27 -1.80 11.83 -17.83
C GLY A 27 -2.38 10.71 -18.69
N GLU A 28 -3.70 10.73 -18.94
CA GLU A 28 -4.49 9.82 -19.79
C GLU A 28 -4.51 8.35 -19.33
N SER A 29 -3.34 7.71 -19.20
CA SER A 29 -3.20 6.28 -18.90
C SER A 29 -2.57 6.01 -17.54
N GLY A 30 -3.32 5.35 -16.65
CA GLY A 30 -2.79 4.88 -15.37
C GLY A 30 -1.59 3.95 -15.50
N SER A 31 -1.62 3.02 -16.45
CA SER A 31 -0.51 2.07 -16.69
C SER A 31 0.64 2.68 -17.48
N GLY A 32 0.36 3.65 -18.37
CA GLY A 32 1.37 4.29 -19.22
C GLY A 32 2.11 5.44 -18.53
N ALA A 33 1.40 6.26 -17.75
CA ALA A 33 1.97 7.45 -17.13
C ALA A 33 2.19 7.28 -15.61
N ALA A 34 1.21 6.79 -14.86
CA ALA A 34 1.29 6.72 -13.40
C ALA A 34 2.06 5.49 -12.86
N ALA A 35 1.96 4.33 -13.53
CA ALA A 35 2.63 3.11 -13.08
C ALA A 35 4.17 3.17 -13.15
N PRO A 36 4.82 3.76 -14.17
CA PRO A 36 6.28 3.94 -14.17
C PRO A 36 6.76 4.84 -13.02
N VAL A 37 5.97 5.85 -12.65
CA VAL A 37 6.27 6.71 -11.49
C VAL A 37 6.20 5.90 -10.19
N ALA A 38 5.15 5.08 -10.01
CA ALA A 38 5.04 4.19 -8.86
C ALA A 38 6.20 3.18 -8.78
N ARG A 39 6.63 2.61 -9.91
CA ARG A 39 7.80 1.71 -9.99
C ARG A 39 9.04 2.38 -9.44
N ASP A 40 9.36 3.59 -9.90
CA ASP A 40 10.60 4.27 -9.53
C ASP A 40 10.60 4.69 -8.06
N ILE A 41 9.46 5.17 -7.55
CA ILE A 41 9.28 5.51 -6.13
C ILE A 41 9.47 4.27 -5.26
N LEU A 42 8.77 3.18 -5.55
CA LEU A 42 8.83 1.96 -4.74
C LEU A 42 10.20 1.29 -4.81
N ALA A 43 10.83 1.26 -6.00
CA ALA A 43 12.19 0.73 -6.17
C ALA A 43 13.22 1.54 -5.36
N HIS A 44 13.10 2.87 -5.37
CA HIS A 44 13.96 3.72 -4.55
C HIS A 44 13.72 3.47 -3.06
N ALA A 45 12.47 3.45 -2.62
CA ALA A 45 12.09 3.25 -1.22
C ALA A 45 12.62 1.92 -0.65
N ILE A 46 12.55 0.84 -1.44
CA ILE A 46 13.10 -0.46 -1.07
C ILE A 46 14.62 -0.40 -0.95
N ARG A 47 15.30 0.16 -1.96
CA ARG A 47 16.77 0.25 -1.99
C ARG A 47 17.35 1.02 -0.81
N THR A 48 16.72 2.13 -0.42
CA THR A 48 17.21 2.98 0.67
C THR A 48 16.61 2.63 2.02
N ASN A 49 15.72 1.62 2.08
CA ASN A 49 14.90 1.30 3.25
C ASN A 49 14.26 2.57 3.86
N SER A 50 13.62 3.41 3.04
CA SER A 50 13.14 4.76 3.40
C SER A 50 12.00 4.80 4.42
N GLY A 51 11.62 3.67 5.01
CA GLY A 51 10.45 3.54 5.85
C GLY A 51 10.65 4.22 7.20
N ARG A 52 9.71 5.08 7.59
CA ARG A 52 9.58 5.50 8.98
C ARG A 52 9.14 4.29 9.81
N LYS A 53 9.70 4.11 11.01
CA LYS A 53 9.14 3.13 11.96
C LYS A 53 7.65 3.46 12.12
N PRO A 54 6.74 2.49 11.98
CA PRO A 54 5.32 2.78 12.05
C PRO A 54 5.04 3.41 13.42
N ALA A 55 4.38 4.57 13.42
CA ALA A 55 3.95 5.25 14.64
C ALA A 55 2.85 4.48 15.38
N TRP A 56 2.37 3.38 14.78
CA TRP A 56 1.37 2.50 15.32
C TRP A 56 1.93 1.08 15.45
N THR A 57 1.75 0.51 16.64
CA THR A 57 2.01 -0.91 16.92
C THR A 57 0.83 -1.72 16.43
N LYS A 58 1.09 -2.84 15.74
CA LYS A 58 0.08 -3.79 15.24
C LYS A 58 -0.87 -4.20 16.37
N SER A 59 -2.06 -3.59 16.44
CA SER A 59 -3.00 -3.79 17.56
C SER A 59 -4.03 -4.90 17.30
N ALA A 60 -3.87 -5.67 16.21
CA ALA A 60 -4.82 -6.72 15.85
C ALA A 60 -4.16 -8.10 15.89
N ALA A 61 -3.82 -8.55 17.10
CA ALA A 61 -4.08 -9.93 17.48
C ALA A 61 -5.36 -9.92 18.33
N ILE A 62 -6.49 -9.62 17.69
CA ILE A 62 -7.80 -9.93 18.29
C ILE A 62 -7.86 -11.45 18.26
N LYS A 63 -7.60 -12.09 19.40
CA LYS A 63 -7.98 -13.48 19.58
C LYS A 63 -9.50 -13.53 19.43
N PRO A 64 -10.09 -14.45 18.65
CA PRO A 64 -11.53 -14.68 18.73
C PRO A 64 -11.84 -14.95 20.20
N SER A 65 -12.77 -14.20 20.76
CA SER A 65 -13.30 -14.45 22.09
C SER A 65 -13.92 -15.84 22.10
N GLU A 66 -13.28 -16.79 22.78
CA GLU A 66 -13.92 -18.04 23.18
C GLU A 66 -14.97 -17.68 24.24
N GLU A 67 -16.21 -17.45 23.80
CA GLU A 67 -17.35 -17.39 24.70
C GLU A 67 -17.86 -18.81 24.94
N GLU A 68 -17.52 -19.32 26.14
CA GLU A 68 -18.15 -20.45 26.80
C GLU A 68 -19.67 -20.26 26.86
N GLY A 69 -20.39 -20.97 26.01
CA GLY A 69 -21.79 -21.32 26.23
C GLY A 69 -21.88 -22.81 26.52
N THR A 70 -21.69 -23.21 27.77
CA THR A 70 -22.15 -24.53 28.23
C THR A 70 -23.62 -24.39 28.61
N PRO A 71 -24.59 -24.94 27.86
CA PRO A 71 -25.96 -25.00 28.32
C PRO A 71 -26.07 -26.08 29.40
N THR A 72 -26.46 -25.68 30.60
CA THR A 72 -26.99 -26.58 31.64
C THR A 72 -28.32 -27.18 31.21
#